data_AF-A0A1B8D9E0-F1
#
_entry.id   AF-A0A1B8D9E0-F1
#
_cell.length_a   1.000
_cell.length_b   1.000
_cell.length_c   1.000
_cell.angle_alpha   90.00
_cell.angle_beta   90.00
_cell.angle_gamma   90.00
#
_symmetry.space_group_name_H-M   'P 1'
#
loop_
_entity.id
_entity.type
_entity.pdbx_description
1 polymer ?
#
loop_
_entity_poly.entity_id
_entity_poly.type
_entity_poly.pdbx_seq_one_letter_code
_entity_poly.pdbx_strand_id
1 'polypeptide(L)'
;MGTRHLICVFYLGRFVIAQYGQFDGYPEVQGLAVIAFLLAPGNIARLKAGLTHTYAPTAEEVQEMTRSTAREGEEYHAALVRGEVSVMSRMKPTFPSMWRETSAGVLEIVASATAGATVPIYQELGFIHDGLFCEWAYVVDLDAEVLEVYSGVEKEREGSSQRFKDVDGAEKGWVPALVKSFAFGELPGTKDDLVREINEAIEVRAREAVAREQGKDGGGDNAAAVSAVL
;
A
#
# COMPACT_ATOMS: atom_id res chain seq x y z
N MET A 1 -5.43 -3.10 17.81
CA MET A 1 -5.50 -3.90 16.58
C MET A 1 -6.16 -3.03 15.54
N GLY A 2 -5.49 -2.79 14.41
CA GLY A 2 -6.02 -1.99 13.30
C GLY A 2 -5.47 -2.55 12.00
N THR A 3 -6.18 -2.28 10.90
CA THR A 3 -5.82 -2.74 9.56
C THR A 3 -4.55 -2.05 9.09
N ARG A 4 -3.47 -2.83 8.91
CA ARG A 4 -2.18 -2.29 8.47
C ARG A 4 -2.08 -2.35 6.95
N HIS A 5 -1.29 -1.42 6.40
CA HIS A 5 -1.23 -1.23 4.96
C HIS A 5 0.08 -0.57 4.51
N LEU A 6 0.25 -0.51 3.19
CA LEU A 6 1.28 0.30 2.52
C LEU A 6 0.67 1.39 1.65
N ILE A 7 1.31 2.57 1.67
CA ILE A 7 1.13 3.61 0.66
C ILE A 7 2.42 3.71 -0.13
N CYS A 8 2.35 3.34 -1.40
CA CYS A 8 3.50 3.27 -2.28
C CYS A 8 3.39 4.31 -3.40
N VAL A 9 4.54 4.84 -3.82
CA VAL A 9 4.65 5.61 -5.06
C VAL A 9 5.70 4.95 -5.94
N PHE A 10 5.31 4.64 -7.17
CA PHE A 10 6.19 4.12 -8.21
C PHE A 10 6.43 5.23 -9.24
N TYR A 11 7.70 5.54 -9.52
CA TYR A 11 8.09 6.59 -10.44
C TYR A 11 9.50 6.38 -10.96
N LEU A 12 9.73 6.65 -12.24
CA LEU A 12 10.99 6.42 -12.94
C LEU A 12 11.47 4.96 -12.84
N GLY A 13 10.53 4.02 -12.99
CA GLY A 13 10.82 2.58 -13.05
C GLY A 13 11.16 1.95 -11.69
N ARG A 14 10.92 2.64 -10.58
CA ARG A 14 11.17 2.11 -9.22
C ARG A 14 10.18 2.62 -8.19
N PHE A 15 10.10 1.92 -7.06
CA PHE A 15 9.47 2.46 -5.87
C PHE A 15 10.30 3.61 -5.29
N VAL A 16 9.65 4.75 -5.11
CA VAL A 16 10.24 5.96 -4.51
C VAL A 16 9.67 6.25 -3.13
N ILE A 17 8.51 5.68 -2.79
CA ILE A 17 7.90 5.69 -1.45
C ILE A 17 7.29 4.31 -1.17
N ALA A 18 7.43 3.82 0.06
CA ALA A 18 6.73 2.67 0.60
C ALA A 18 6.49 2.90 2.10
N GLN A 19 5.47 3.69 2.40
CA GLN A 19 5.09 4.10 3.74
C GLN A 19 4.24 3.03 4.41
N TYR A 20 4.74 2.47 5.52
CA TYR A 20 3.91 1.67 6.42
C TYR A 20 2.85 2.52 7.11
N GLY A 21 1.63 2.00 7.18
CA GLY A 21 0.52 2.55 7.94
C GLY A 21 -0.03 1.54 8.94
N GLN A 22 -0.20 1.96 10.18
CA GLN A 22 -0.61 1.08 11.27
C GLN A 22 -2.13 0.87 11.36
N PHE A 23 -2.91 1.89 11.02
CA PHE A 23 -4.33 1.96 11.34
C PHE A 23 -5.17 2.21 10.10
N ASP A 24 -6.30 1.51 10.08
CA ASP A 24 -7.44 1.73 9.18
C ASP A 24 -7.06 1.78 7.69
N GLY A 25 -6.35 0.75 7.22
CA GLY A 25 -5.93 0.62 5.82
C GLY A 25 -7.03 0.37 4.80
N TYR A 26 -8.30 0.35 5.21
CA TYR A 26 -9.42 0.03 4.32
C TYR A 26 -9.61 1.06 3.20
N PRO A 27 -10.20 0.65 2.06
CA PRO A 27 -10.43 1.54 0.92
C PRO A 27 -11.22 2.80 1.26
N GLU A 28 -12.25 2.70 2.11
CA GLU A 28 -13.08 3.81 2.55
C GLU A 28 -12.32 4.90 3.33
N VAL A 29 -11.10 4.59 3.81
CA VAL A 29 -10.29 5.49 4.62
C VAL A 29 -9.00 5.86 3.89
N GLN A 30 -8.05 4.93 3.77
CA GLN A 30 -6.74 5.25 3.18
C GLN A 30 -6.81 5.25 1.66
N GLY A 31 -7.58 4.35 1.05
CA GLY A 31 -7.83 4.39 -0.40
C GLY A 31 -8.49 5.71 -0.82
N LEU A 32 -9.50 6.14 -0.07
CA LEU A 32 -10.18 7.41 -0.29
C LEU A 32 -9.24 8.60 -0.09
N ALA A 33 -8.37 8.57 0.92
CA ALA A 33 -7.37 9.63 1.14
C ALA A 33 -6.37 9.73 -0.03
N VAL A 34 -5.91 8.60 -0.57
CA VAL A 34 -5.06 8.56 -1.77
C VAL A 34 -5.80 9.14 -2.97
N ILE A 35 -7.03 8.71 -3.22
CA ILE A 35 -7.85 9.22 -4.34
C ILE A 35 -8.11 10.72 -4.21
N ALA A 36 -8.48 11.19 -3.02
CA ALA A 36 -8.69 12.60 -2.77
C ALA A 36 -7.42 13.43 -3.06
N PHE A 37 -6.24 12.90 -2.71
CA PHE A 37 -4.97 13.52 -3.07
C PHE A 37 -4.75 13.56 -4.60
N LEU A 38 -5.03 12.47 -5.30
CA LEU A 38 -4.82 12.35 -6.75
C LEU A 38 -5.79 13.20 -7.58
N LEU A 39 -7.04 13.32 -7.15
CA LEU A 39 -8.07 14.13 -7.80
C LEU A 39 -7.86 15.63 -7.60
N ALA A 40 -7.11 16.04 -6.56
CA ALA A 40 -6.85 17.44 -6.29
C ALA A 40 -5.94 18.06 -7.39
N PRO A 41 -6.39 19.13 -8.06
CA PRO A 41 -5.63 19.74 -9.14
C PRO A 41 -4.22 20.17 -8.72
N GLY A 42 -3.21 19.77 -9.50
CA GLY A 42 -1.82 20.13 -9.26
C GLY A 42 -1.08 19.25 -8.25
N ASN A 43 -1.75 18.38 -7.50
CA ASN A 43 -1.09 17.53 -6.51
C ASN A 43 -0.10 16.53 -7.12
N ILE A 44 -0.40 15.97 -8.30
CA ILE A 44 0.55 15.10 -9.01
C ILE A 44 1.83 15.86 -9.37
N ALA A 45 1.71 17.09 -9.86
CA ALA A 45 2.86 17.93 -10.20
C ALA A 45 3.67 18.31 -8.95
N ARG A 46 2.97 18.67 -7.86
CA ARG A 46 3.60 18.94 -6.56
C ARG A 46 4.31 17.72 -6.00
N LEU A 47 3.71 16.53 -6.09
CA LEU A 47 4.34 15.27 -5.67
C LEU A 47 5.61 14.99 -6.47
N LYS A 48 5.56 15.09 -7.81
CA LYS A 48 6.73 14.92 -8.68
C LYS A 48 7.86 15.91 -8.34
N ALA A 49 7.53 17.17 -8.06
CA ALA A 49 8.51 18.18 -7.63
C ALA A 49 9.09 17.85 -6.25
N GLY A 50 8.24 17.54 -5.29
CA GLY A 50 8.63 17.21 -3.92
C GLY A 50 9.46 15.94 -3.78
N LEU A 51 9.26 14.96 -4.68
CA LEU A 51 10.11 13.76 -4.77
C LEU A 51 11.58 14.08 -5.06
N THR A 52 11.91 15.27 -5.61
CA THR A 52 13.30 15.70 -5.78
C THR A 52 13.96 16.20 -4.49
N HIS A 53 13.16 16.33 -3.42
CA HIS A 53 13.57 16.78 -2.09
C HIS A 53 13.40 15.67 -1.04
N THR A 54 13.43 14.41 -1.47
CA THR A 54 13.48 13.25 -0.58
C THR A 54 14.88 12.65 -0.56
N TYR A 55 15.19 11.91 0.51
CA TYR A 55 16.43 11.15 0.60
C TYR A 55 16.19 9.82 1.32
N ALA A 56 17.03 8.83 1.03
CA ALA A 56 17.07 7.58 1.78
C ALA A 56 17.97 7.78 3.01
N PRO A 57 17.43 7.70 4.24
CA PRO A 57 18.23 7.85 5.44
C PRO A 57 19.17 6.65 5.65
N THR A 58 20.30 6.90 6.30
CA THR A 58 21.24 5.86 6.78
C THR A 58 20.63 5.04 7.91
N ALA A 59 21.20 3.87 8.22
CA ALA A 59 20.71 3.02 9.30
C ALA A 59 20.76 3.73 10.67
N GLU A 60 21.80 4.50 10.91
CA GLU A 60 21.96 5.31 12.12
C GLU A 60 20.91 6.42 12.20
N GLU A 61 20.64 7.12 11.09
CA GLU A 61 19.58 8.13 11.03
C GLU A 61 18.20 7.52 11.24
N VAL A 62 17.90 6.35 10.63
CA VAL A 62 16.65 5.62 10.85
C VAL A 62 16.49 5.28 12.33
N GLN A 63 17.54 4.78 12.97
CA GLN A 63 17.51 4.45 14.39
C GLN A 63 17.27 5.69 15.27
N GLU A 64 17.93 6.82 14.97
CA GLU A 64 17.74 8.07 15.69
C GLU A 64 16.32 8.63 15.50
N MET A 65 15.85 8.72 14.27
CA MET A 65 14.50 9.19 13.96
C MET A 65 13.45 8.33 14.65
N THR A 66 13.60 7.00 14.61
CA THR A 66 12.69 6.06 15.30
C THR A 66 12.67 6.31 16.80
N ARG A 67 13.84 6.50 17.43
CA ARG A 67 13.94 6.82 18.86
C ARG A 67 13.32 8.18 19.20
N SER A 68 13.57 9.22 18.39
CA SER A 68 12.98 10.55 18.59
C SER A 68 11.46 10.49 18.52
N THR A 69 10.95 9.85 17.48
CA THR A 69 9.52 9.72 17.23
C THR A 69 8.83 8.87 18.30
N ALA A 70 9.46 7.81 18.81
CA ALA A 70 8.95 7.04 19.95
C ALA A 70 8.87 7.90 21.23
N ARG A 71 9.93 8.66 21.54
CA ARG A 71 9.98 9.56 22.69
C ARG A 71 8.89 10.64 22.62
N GLU A 72 8.73 11.27 21.46
CA GLU A 72 7.64 12.25 21.23
C GLU A 72 6.26 11.63 21.45
N GLY A 73 6.07 10.37 21.04
CA GLY A 73 4.85 9.58 21.30
C GLY A 73 4.58 9.36 22.78
N GLU A 74 5.60 8.97 23.54
CA GLU A 74 5.50 8.79 25.00
C GLU A 74 5.19 10.10 25.72
N GLU A 75 5.90 11.17 25.37
CA GLU A 75 5.68 12.52 25.92
C GLU A 75 4.26 13.01 25.63
N TYR A 76 3.79 12.83 24.40
CA TYR A 76 2.44 13.17 23.98
C TYR A 76 1.37 12.38 24.72
N HIS A 77 1.57 11.06 24.87
CA HIS A 77 0.66 10.21 25.64
C HIS A 77 0.62 10.61 27.12
N ALA A 78 1.77 10.93 27.71
CA ALA A 78 1.82 11.40 29.09
C ALA A 78 1.08 12.74 29.28
N ALA A 79 1.21 13.66 28.33
CA ALA A 79 0.47 14.93 28.33
C ALA A 79 -1.05 14.71 28.18
N LEU A 80 -1.47 13.76 27.33
CA LEU A 80 -2.88 13.35 27.22
C LEU A 80 -3.43 12.83 28.55
N VAL A 81 -2.70 11.95 29.22
CA VAL A 81 -3.10 11.37 30.52
C VAL A 81 -3.17 12.44 31.61
N ARG A 82 -2.28 13.46 31.57
CA ARG A 82 -2.32 14.62 32.48
C ARG A 82 -3.41 15.64 32.13
N GLY A 83 -4.10 15.49 30.99
CA GLY A 83 -5.13 16.43 30.51
C GLY A 83 -4.55 17.75 29.97
N GLU A 84 -3.26 17.80 29.65
CA GLU A 84 -2.58 18.99 29.11
C GLU A 84 -2.88 19.20 27.62
N VAL A 85 -3.27 18.12 26.93
CA VAL A 85 -3.69 18.14 25.52
C VAL A 85 -5.03 17.43 25.36
N SER A 86 -5.81 17.87 24.38
CA SER A 86 -7.12 17.27 24.09
C SER A 86 -6.96 15.87 23.50
N VAL A 87 -7.86 14.95 23.87
CA VAL A 87 -8.00 13.64 23.23
C VAL A 87 -8.31 13.71 21.73
N MET A 88 -8.75 14.87 21.24
CA MET A 88 -8.97 15.14 19.82
C MET A 88 -7.72 15.65 19.09
N SER A 89 -6.67 16.03 19.84
CA SER A 89 -5.41 16.46 19.25
C SER A 89 -4.70 15.25 18.63
N ARG A 90 -3.93 15.50 17.56
CA ARG A 90 -3.03 14.51 16.97
C ARG A 90 -1.60 14.96 17.19
N MET A 91 -0.75 14.02 17.59
CA MET A 91 0.69 14.24 17.64
C MET A 91 1.21 14.64 16.25
N LYS A 92 2.17 15.55 16.22
CA LYS A 92 2.89 15.93 15.00
C LYS A 92 4.37 15.65 15.22
N PRO A 93 4.88 14.49 14.80
CA PRO A 93 6.28 14.15 15.03
C PRO A 93 7.21 15.05 14.24
N THR A 94 8.46 15.16 14.71
CA THR A 94 9.54 15.88 14.02
C THR A 94 9.82 15.28 12.63
N PHE A 95 9.65 13.97 12.48
CA PHE A 95 9.83 13.24 11.21
C PHE A 95 8.52 12.57 10.79
N PRO A 96 7.57 13.30 10.17
CA PRO A 96 6.27 12.76 9.82
C PRO A 96 6.32 11.54 8.89
N SER A 97 7.24 11.47 7.94
CA SER A 97 7.41 10.30 7.05
C SER A 97 7.96 9.04 7.76
N MET A 98 8.41 9.17 9.00
CA MET A 98 8.83 8.03 9.84
C MET A 98 7.73 7.58 10.79
N TRP A 99 6.57 8.26 10.80
CA TRP A 99 5.48 7.97 11.71
C TRP A 99 4.48 6.99 11.10
N ARG A 100 4.26 5.88 11.80
CA ARG A 100 3.33 4.81 11.42
C ARG A 100 1.84 5.23 11.30
N GLU A 101 1.46 6.40 11.78
CA GLU A 101 0.08 6.91 11.59
C GLU A 101 -0.02 7.92 10.44
N THR A 102 1.09 8.25 9.78
CA THR A 102 1.09 9.19 8.65
C THR A 102 0.33 8.62 7.47
N SER A 103 0.50 7.33 7.17
CA SER A 103 -0.26 6.60 6.13
C SER A 103 -0.33 7.41 4.82
N ALA A 104 -1.52 7.61 4.22
CA ALA A 104 -1.66 8.35 2.97
C ALA A 104 -1.21 9.83 3.06
N GLY A 105 -1.09 10.37 4.27
CA GLY A 105 -0.56 11.72 4.51
C GLY A 105 0.88 11.91 4.02
N VAL A 106 1.64 10.84 3.80
CA VAL A 106 2.99 10.90 3.21
C VAL A 106 2.99 11.59 1.85
N LEU A 107 1.89 11.46 1.08
CA LEU A 107 1.75 12.08 -0.24
C LEU A 107 1.78 13.61 -0.12
N GLU A 108 1.07 14.17 0.85
CA GLU A 108 1.03 15.63 1.08
C GLU A 108 2.34 16.13 1.70
N ILE A 109 2.95 15.35 2.59
CA ILE A 109 4.26 15.66 3.19
C ILE A 109 5.32 15.77 2.09
N VAL A 110 5.40 14.79 1.20
CA VAL A 110 6.36 14.81 0.08
C VAL A 110 6.00 15.90 -0.92
N ALA A 111 4.73 16.08 -1.27
CA ALA A 111 4.29 17.15 -2.18
C ALA A 111 4.55 18.57 -1.64
N SER A 112 4.84 18.71 -0.35
CA SER A 112 5.21 19.97 0.31
C SER A 112 6.72 20.09 0.59
N ALA A 113 7.51 19.06 0.24
CA ALA A 113 8.95 19.04 0.46
C ALA A 113 9.67 20.12 -0.38
N THR A 114 10.71 20.70 0.20
CA THR A 114 11.55 21.72 -0.46
C THR A 114 13.03 21.46 -0.15
N ALA A 115 13.94 22.15 -0.85
CA ALA A 115 15.37 22.05 -0.56
C ALA A 115 15.75 22.40 0.90
N GLY A 116 14.98 23.28 1.56
CA GLY A 116 15.20 23.64 2.97
C GLY A 116 14.47 22.73 3.98
N ALA A 117 13.62 21.82 3.51
CA ALA A 117 12.83 20.90 4.32
C ALA A 117 12.70 19.56 3.58
N THR A 118 13.82 18.83 3.51
CA THR A 118 13.89 17.53 2.84
C THR A 118 13.21 16.45 3.67
N VAL A 119 12.60 15.47 3.00
CA VAL A 119 11.83 14.41 3.66
C VAL A 119 12.61 13.08 3.63
N PRO A 120 12.93 12.47 4.79
CA PRO A 120 13.49 11.13 4.82
C PRO A 120 12.44 10.11 4.39
N ILE A 121 12.79 9.17 3.50
CA ILE A 121 11.91 8.08 3.08
C ILE A 121 12.58 6.75 3.41
N TYR A 122 12.04 6.07 4.43
CA TYR A 122 12.39 4.70 4.75
C TYR A 122 11.46 3.75 3.99
N GLN A 123 12.04 2.82 3.20
CA GLN A 123 11.28 1.94 2.32
C GLN A 123 10.89 0.65 3.07
N GLU A 124 9.59 0.46 3.30
CA GLU A 124 9.07 -0.74 3.99
C GLU A 124 8.42 -1.74 3.01
N LEU A 125 8.92 -1.79 1.77
CA LEU A 125 8.34 -2.60 0.68
C LEU A 125 8.14 -4.06 1.04
N GLY A 126 9.06 -4.68 1.79
CA GLY A 126 8.97 -6.10 2.17
C GLY A 126 7.70 -6.45 2.95
N PHE A 127 7.06 -5.46 3.60
CA PHE A 127 5.80 -5.68 4.31
C PHE A 127 4.67 -6.14 3.38
N ILE A 128 4.74 -5.86 2.07
CA ILE A 128 3.73 -6.30 1.08
C ILE A 128 3.55 -7.83 1.03
N HIS A 129 4.58 -8.59 1.41
CA HIS A 129 4.55 -10.06 1.39
C HIS A 129 3.98 -10.65 2.68
N ASP A 130 3.79 -9.86 3.73
CA ASP A 130 3.15 -10.30 4.96
C ASP A 130 1.63 -10.33 4.75
N GLY A 131 1.11 -11.35 4.05
CA GLY A 131 -0.32 -11.44 3.74
C GLY A 131 -1.24 -11.56 4.97
N LEU A 132 -0.69 -11.87 6.15
CA LEU A 132 -1.43 -11.91 7.40
C LEU A 132 -1.62 -10.51 7.99
N PHE A 133 -0.63 -9.63 7.82
CA PHE A 133 -0.61 -8.33 8.47
C PHE A 133 -0.72 -7.16 7.50
N CYS A 134 -0.19 -7.24 6.29
CA CYS A 134 -0.40 -6.28 5.21
C CYS A 134 -1.73 -6.59 4.51
N GLU A 135 -2.80 -6.06 5.11
CA GLU A 135 -4.17 -6.28 4.65
C GLU A 135 -4.44 -5.51 3.34
N TRP A 136 -3.84 -4.32 3.16
CA TRP A 136 -4.01 -3.49 1.96
C TRP A 136 -2.70 -2.85 1.50
N ALA A 137 -2.58 -2.59 0.20
CA ALA A 137 -1.58 -1.66 -0.30
C ALA A 137 -2.11 -0.84 -1.47
N TYR A 138 -1.72 0.43 -1.52
CA TYR A 138 -2.11 1.38 -2.55
C TYR A 138 -0.85 1.84 -3.26
N VAL A 139 -0.71 1.50 -4.55
CA VAL A 139 0.42 1.91 -5.37
C VAL A 139 -0.04 3.00 -6.32
N VAL A 140 0.46 4.22 -6.08
CA VAL A 140 0.36 5.33 -7.02
C VAL A 140 1.47 5.17 -8.04
N ASP A 141 1.14 4.69 -9.23
CA ASP A 141 2.08 4.60 -10.35
C ASP A 141 2.03 5.88 -11.18
N LEU A 142 3.08 6.69 -11.05
CA LEU A 142 3.21 7.97 -11.75
C LEU A 142 3.75 7.83 -13.18
N ASP A 143 4.28 6.66 -13.53
CA ASP A 143 4.78 6.37 -14.88
C ASP A 143 3.63 5.91 -15.77
N ALA A 144 2.75 5.04 -15.25
CA ALA A 144 1.57 4.54 -15.95
C ALA A 144 0.28 5.34 -15.68
N GLU A 145 0.33 6.29 -14.72
CA GLU A 145 -0.82 7.09 -14.27
C GLU A 145 -2.01 6.24 -13.82
N VAL A 146 -1.70 5.25 -12.96
CA VAL A 146 -2.70 4.35 -12.37
C VAL A 146 -2.58 4.30 -10.84
N LEU A 147 -3.71 4.09 -10.17
CA LEU A 147 -3.77 3.65 -8.78
C LEU A 147 -4.06 2.15 -8.77
N GLU A 148 -3.12 1.36 -8.28
CA GLU A 148 -3.31 -0.07 -8.04
C GLU A 148 -3.62 -0.35 -6.58
N VAL A 149 -4.61 -1.19 -6.35
CA VAL A 149 -5.05 -1.62 -5.02
C VAL A 149 -4.75 -3.10 -4.86
N TYR A 150 -3.99 -3.45 -3.84
CA TYR A 150 -3.65 -4.81 -3.46
C TYR A 150 -4.29 -5.18 -2.13
N SER A 151 -4.64 -6.45 -1.96
CA SER A 151 -5.17 -7.00 -0.71
C SER A 151 -4.73 -8.45 -0.53
N GLY A 152 -3.92 -8.72 0.48
CA GLY A 152 -3.37 -10.05 0.76
C GLY A 152 -2.46 -10.59 -0.34
N VAL A 153 -2.24 -11.91 -0.31
CA VAL A 153 -1.37 -12.65 -1.24
C VAL A 153 -2.15 -13.76 -1.95
N GLU A 154 -1.68 -14.14 -3.13
CA GLU A 154 -2.24 -15.23 -3.92
C GLU A 154 -1.15 -16.12 -4.52
N LYS A 155 -1.51 -17.36 -4.88
CA LYS A 155 -0.61 -18.23 -5.63
C LYS A 155 -0.31 -17.61 -6.98
N GLU A 156 0.98 -17.56 -7.32
CA GLU A 156 1.46 -17.05 -8.59
C GLU A 156 0.88 -17.86 -9.76
N ARG A 157 0.40 -17.14 -10.77
CA ARG A 157 -0.14 -17.69 -12.01
C ARG A 157 0.09 -16.73 -13.17
N GLU A 158 -0.20 -17.20 -14.37
CA GLU A 158 -0.24 -16.33 -15.55
C GLU A 158 -1.21 -15.15 -15.31
N GLY A 159 -0.73 -13.94 -15.54
CA GLY A 159 -1.47 -12.70 -15.28
C GLY A 159 -1.40 -12.19 -13.83
N SER A 160 -0.75 -12.90 -12.90
CA SER A 160 -0.46 -12.34 -11.58
C SER A 160 0.44 -11.11 -11.67
N SER A 161 0.27 -10.16 -10.74
CA SER A 161 1.13 -8.98 -10.68
C SER A 161 2.58 -9.37 -10.47
N GLN A 162 3.45 -8.79 -11.29
CA GLN A 162 4.91 -8.97 -11.23
C GLN A 162 5.59 -7.77 -10.55
N ARG A 163 4.79 -6.82 -10.03
CA ARG A 163 5.28 -5.52 -9.54
C ARG A 163 6.25 -5.63 -8.37
N PHE A 164 6.07 -6.64 -7.52
CA PHE A 164 6.86 -6.86 -6.31
C PHE A 164 7.79 -8.07 -6.41
N LYS A 165 8.05 -8.59 -7.62
CA LYS A 165 8.85 -9.81 -7.81
C LYS A 165 10.29 -9.70 -7.30
N ASP A 166 10.85 -8.48 -7.33
CA ASP A 166 12.24 -8.17 -6.94
C ASP A 166 12.30 -7.64 -5.50
N VAL A 167 11.21 -7.74 -4.73
CA VAL A 167 11.16 -7.36 -3.32
C VAL A 167 11.42 -8.60 -2.45
N ASP A 168 12.35 -8.46 -1.51
CA ASP A 168 12.68 -9.53 -0.57
C ASP A 168 11.50 -9.83 0.38
N GLY A 169 11.39 -11.09 0.79
CA GLY A 169 10.39 -11.55 1.77
C GLY A 169 9.23 -12.34 1.20
N ALA A 170 9.14 -12.49 -0.13
CA ALA A 170 8.12 -13.31 -0.78
C ALA A 170 8.25 -14.80 -0.39
N GLU A 171 7.14 -15.42 0.01
CA GLU A 171 7.05 -16.89 0.05
C GLU A 171 7.06 -17.44 -1.40
N LYS A 172 7.84 -18.51 -1.63
CA LYS A 172 7.98 -19.08 -2.97
C LYS A 172 6.62 -19.47 -3.56
N GLY A 173 6.30 -18.91 -4.72
CA GLY A 173 5.06 -19.18 -5.45
C GLY A 173 3.85 -18.39 -4.94
N TRP A 174 4.06 -17.40 -4.07
CA TRP A 174 3.04 -16.45 -3.63
C TRP A 174 3.45 -15.03 -3.98
N VAL A 175 2.47 -14.24 -4.43
CA VAL A 175 2.65 -12.86 -4.85
C VAL A 175 1.55 -11.98 -4.29
N PRO A 176 1.78 -10.66 -4.10
CA PRO A 176 0.72 -9.75 -3.70
C PRO A 176 -0.45 -9.76 -4.69
N ALA A 177 -1.67 -9.88 -4.16
CA ALA A 177 -2.86 -9.99 -4.99
C ALA A 177 -3.34 -8.60 -5.42
N LEU A 178 -3.14 -8.27 -6.70
CA LEU A 178 -3.69 -7.05 -7.32
C LEU A 178 -5.21 -7.19 -7.43
N VAL A 179 -5.95 -6.40 -6.66
CA VAL A 179 -7.42 -6.41 -6.66
C VAL A 179 -7.95 -5.63 -7.86
N LYS A 180 -7.51 -4.38 -8.01
CA LYS A 180 -8.03 -3.45 -9.00
C LYS A 180 -6.97 -2.42 -9.37
N SER A 181 -6.99 -2.00 -10.64
CA SER A 181 -6.22 -0.86 -11.14
C SER A 181 -7.19 0.17 -11.69
N PHE A 182 -7.00 1.43 -11.32
CA PHE A 182 -7.78 2.57 -11.80
C PHE A 182 -6.85 3.50 -12.57
N ALA A 183 -7.19 3.87 -13.79
CA ALA A 183 -6.52 5.00 -14.44
C ALA A 183 -6.81 6.29 -13.65
N PHE A 184 -5.86 7.22 -13.60
CA PHE A 184 -6.08 8.51 -12.92
C PHE A 184 -7.29 9.27 -13.46
N GLY A 185 -7.57 9.14 -14.77
CA GLY A 185 -8.76 9.71 -15.40
C GLY A 185 -10.09 9.01 -15.07
N GLU A 186 -10.04 7.86 -14.39
CA GLU A 186 -11.19 7.00 -14.08
C GLU A 186 -11.29 6.71 -12.57
N LEU A 187 -10.66 7.53 -11.74
CA LEU A 187 -10.72 7.36 -10.29
C LEU A 187 -12.16 7.56 -9.78
N PRO A 188 -12.65 6.69 -8.88
CA PRO A 188 -13.95 6.86 -8.26
C PRO A 188 -14.08 8.21 -7.55
N GLY A 189 -15.10 9.00 -7.90
CA GLY A 189 -15.32 10.32 -7.32
C GLY A 189 -15.93 10.30 -5.90
N THR A 190 -16.46 9.15 -5.47
CA THR A 190 -17.10 9.00 -4.17
C THR A 190 -16.58 7.78 -3.42
N LYS A 191 -16.70 7.82 -2.09
CA LYS A 191 -16.36 6.69 -1.20
C LYS A 191 -17.18 5.44 -1.55
N ASP A 192 -18.47 5.59 -1.83
CA ASP A 192 -19.36 4.46 -2.06
C ASP A 192 -19.07 3.78 -3.40
N ASP A 193 -18.72 4.56 -4.44
CA ASP A 193 -18.26 4.01 -5.72
C ASP A 193 -16.93 3.25 -5.57
N LEU A 194 -15.97 3.83 -4.84
CA LEU A 194 -14.69 3.18 -4.56
C LEU A 194 -14.87 1.81 -3.88
N VAL A 195 -15.65 1.79 -2.80
CA VAL A 195 -15.90 0.58 -2.03
C VAL A 195 -16.65 -0.45 -2.88
N ARG A 196 -17.66 -0.03 -3.65
CA ARG A 196 -18.40 -0.92 -4.55
C ARG A 196 -17.48 -1.57 -5.58
N GLU A 197 -16.69 -0.77 -6.29
CA GLU A 197 -15.81 -1.28 -7.36
C GLU A 197 -14.72 -2.22 -6.85
N ILE A 198 -14.16 -1.94 -5.66
CA ILE A 198 -13.19 -2.83 -5.02
C ILE A 198 -13.85 -4.13 -4.57
N ASN A 199 -15.02 -4.08 -3.93
CA ASN A 199 -15.75 -5.28 -3.50
C ASN A 199 -16.16 -6.15 -4.68
N GLU A 200 -16.69 -5.56 -5.76
CA GLU A 200 -17.01 -6.28 -6.99
C GLU A 200 -15.77 -6.96 -7.58
N ALA A 201 -14.62 -6.28 -7.59
CA ALA A 201 -13.35 -6.87 -8.05
C ALA A 201 -12.89 -8.03 -7.17
N ILE A 202 -13.03 -7.94 -5.85
CA ILE A 202 -12.73 -9.03 -4.91
C ILE A 202 -13.63 -10.23 -5.17
N GLU A 203 -14.95 -10.01 -5.32
CA GLU A 203 -15.90 -11.09 -5.59
C GLU A 203 -15.62 -11.81 -6.90
N VAL A 204 -15.33 -11.07 -7.98
CA VAL A 204 -14.96 -11.66 -9.28
C VAL A 204 -13.72 -12.53 -9.11
N ARG A 205 -12.68 -12.01 -8.46
CA ARG A 205 -11.43 -12.75 -8.24
C ARG A 205 -11.65 -14.01 -7.39
N ALA A 206 -12.49 -13.94 -6.36
CA ALA A 206 -12.84 -15.09 -5.53
C ALA A 206 -13.55 -16.17 -6.37
N ARG A 207 -14.53 -15.79 -7.21
CA ARG A 207 -15.22 -16.73 -8.11
C ARG A 207 -14.26 -17.37 -9.11
N GLU A 208 -13.35 -16.60 -9.69
CA GLU A 208 -12.35 -17.14 -10.60
C GLU A 208 -11.36 -18.08 -9.90
N ALA A 209 -10.99 -17.80 -8.64
CA ALA A 209 -10.13 -18.69 -7.86
C ALA A 209 -10.81 -20.05 -7.63
N VAL A 210 -12.08 -20.04 -7.22
CA VAL A 210 -12.88 -21.28 -7.05
C VAL A 210 -13.01 -22.05 -8.36
N ALA A 211 -13.33 -21.36 -9.47
CA ALA A 211 -13.45 -22.00 -10.78
C ALA A 211 -12.13 -22.66 -11.24
N ARG A 212 -10.98 -22.06 -10.93
CA ARG A 212 -9.65 -22.62 -11.23
C ARG A 212 -9.34 -23.85 -10.38
N GLU A 213 -9.77 -23.88 -9.12
CA GLU A 213 -9.59 -25.06 -8.26
C GLU A 213 -10.48 -26.21 -8.75
N GLN A 214 -11.75 -25.95 -9.06
CA GLN A 214 -12.67 -26.95 -9.59
C GLN A 214 -12.25 -27.49 -10.97
N GLY A 215 -11.69 -26.65 -11.84
CA GLY A 215 -11.15 -27.06 -13.13
C GLY A 215 -9.90 -27.95 -13.04
N LYS A 216 -9.16 -27.90 -11.93
CA LYS A 216 -8.03 -28.81 -11.66
C LYS A 216 -8.49 -30.17 -11.17
N ASP A 217 -9.57 -30.23 -10.37
CA ASP A 217 -10.12 -31.48 -9.84
C ASP A 217 -10.96 -32.27 -10.87
N GLY A 218 -11.52 -31.61 -11.88
CA GLY A 218 -12.33 -32.23 -12.94
C GLY A 218 -11.56 -32.86 -14.11
N GLY A 219 -10.24 -32.68 -14.20
CA GLY A 219 -9.40 -33.12 -15.32
C GLY A 219 -8.73 -34.50 -15.14
N GLY A 220 -8.94 -35.16 -14.00
CA GLY A 220 -8.15 -36.33 -13.59
C GLY A 220 -8.58 -37.71 -14.09
N ASP A 221 -9.80 -37.88 -14.62
CA ASP A 221 -10.40 -39.24 -14.65
C ASP A 221 -10.97 -39.72 -15.99
N ASN A 222 -10.39 -39.29 -17.13
CA ASN A 222 -10.83 -39.84 -18.43
C ASN A 222 -9.73 -40.07 -19.48
N ALA A 223 -8.51 -40.40 -19.05
CA ALA A 223 -7.39 -40.70 -19.96
C ALA A 223 -6.77 -42.11 -19.78
N ALA A 224 -7.48 -43.04 -19.14
CA ALA A 224 -6.97 -44.41 -18.93
C ALA A 224 -8.03 -45.50 -19.16
N ALA A 225 -8.67 -45.53 -20.34
CA ALA A 225 -9.43 -46.71 -20.76
C ALA A 225 -9.62 -46.85 -22.28
N VAL A 226 -8.57 -46.66 -23.10
CA VAL A 226 -8.58 -47.25 -24.46
C VAL A 226 -7.16 -47.71 -24.82
N SER A 227 -6.70 -48.79 -24.19
CA SER A 227 -5.64 -49.63 -24.78
C SER A 227 -5.63 -51.03 -24.16
N ALA A 228 -6.41 -51.93 -24.77
CA ALA A 228 -6.21 -53.38 -24.81
C ALA A 228 -7.09 -53.86 -25.99
N VAL A 229 -6.59 -53.82 -27.23
CA VAL A 229 -5.83 -54.89 -27.92
C VAL A 229 -6.66 -56.17 -28.10
N LEU A 230 -6.94 -56.46 -29.38
CA LEU A 230 -7.14 -57.75 -30.06
C LEU A 230 -7.86 -58.89 -29.32
#